data_AF-A0A0C3AAG6-F1
#
_entry.id   AF-A0A0C3AAG6-F1
#
_cell.length_a   1.000
_cell.length_b   1.000
_cell.length_c   1.000
_cell.angle_alpha   90.00
_cell.angle_beta   90.00
_cell.angle_gamma   90.00
#
_symmetry.space_group_name_H-M   'P 1'
#
loop_
_entity.id
_entity.type
_entity.pdbx_description
1 polymer ?
#
loop_
_entity_poly.entity_id
_entity_poly.type
_entity_poly.pdbx_seq_one_letter_code
_entity_poly.pdbx_strand_id
1 'polypeptide(L)'
;WTAQKVIRQQKRMEIQDDFQQQGIQSGSQAMIGEYQKMVGRLMKKITPEEMEEAEHIAREWNDTHPLLEVQAKVAEKKGWQFTREYAEHMWKQCGTRVLVMLTVRYLACSNDGNYRHDFNDDLGPGTAFPDWEGIEDKWSRYPLDVFRAGEVGDGEDADPRSRMKDKKKTQVTLSALDNGIPQLPTILDLHVPEKQDILQAFVTCHYHRNFQFAPPATNTSQKGLTCGKAKASMPWMSIAEDPQDYIKDKYLPYHHLSICPMGVGLKEPSKLSGTQVTQILEFWRGRQQRNLKDVFMFRRWKDEEGVLQKLVGDDVSGTSMASEKRKRQGK
;
A
#
# COMPACT_ATOMS: atom_id res chain seq x y z
N TRP A 1 -2.46 -19.87 21.94
CA TRP A 1 -3.58 -20.63 22.51
C TRP A 1 -3.06 -21.63 23.52
N THR A 2 -3.85 -21.89 24.57
CA THR A 2 -3.58 -22.91 25.59
C THR A 2 -4.82 -23.81 25.70
N ALA A 3 -4.68 -25.05 26.17
CA ALA A 3 -5.81 -25.97 26.35
C ALA A 3 -6.94 -25.34 27.17
N GLN A 4 -6.60 -24.69 28.28
CA GLN A 4 -7.58 -23.97 29.11
C GLN A 4 -8.32 -22.84 28.36
N LYS A 5 -7.70 -22.20 27.36
CA LYS A 5 -8.37 -21.18 26.53
C LYS A 5 -9.27 -21.82 25.48
N VAL A 6 -8.88 -22.97 24.93
CA VAL A 6 -9.69 -23.75 23.99
C VAL A 6 -10.95 -24.28 24.69
N ILE A 7 -10.81 -24.93 25.85
CA ILE A 7 -11.92 -25.43 26.67
C ILE A 7 -12.90 -24.30 27.00
N ARG A 8 -12.39 -23.14 27.44
CA ARG A 8 -13.24 -21.97 27.73
C ARG A 8 -14.00 -21.45 26.52
N GLN A 9 -13.46 -21.61 25.31
CA GLN A 9 -14.18 -21.25 24.08
C GLN A 9 -15.22 -22.29 23.71
N GLN A 10 -14.87 -23.58 23.73
CA GLN A 10 -15.80 -24.67 23.41
C GLN A 10 -17.00 -24.71 24.37
N LYS A 11 -16.74 -24.48 25.67
CA LYS A 11 -17.75 -24.51 26.74
C LYS A 11 -18.36 -23.13 27.04
N ARG A 12 -18.17 -22.15 26.15
CA ARG A 12 -18.63 -20.77 26.38
C ARG A 12 -20.15 -20.66 26.53
N MET A 13 -20.91 -21.43 25.74
CA MET A 13 -22.37 -21.40 25.81
C MET A 13 -22.88 -21.98 27.13
N GLU A 14 -22.28 -23.06 27.62
CA GLU A 14 -22.60 -23.63 28.95
C GLU A 14 -22.36 -22.60 30.06
N ILE A 15 -21.25 -21.85 29.98
CA ILE A 15 -20.94 -20.77 30.91
C ILE A 15 -22.00 -19.66 30.85
N GLN A 16 -22.47 -19.31 29.66
CA GLN A 16 -23.43 -18.23 29.45
C GLN A 16 -24.85 -18.63 29.89
N ASP A 17 -25.26 -19.87 29.66
CA ASP A 17 -26.53 -20.42 30.12
C ASP A 17 -26.61 -20.47 31.66
N ASP A 18 -25.53 -20.93 32.31
CA ASP A 18 -25.43 -20.91 33.78
C ASP A 18 -25.62 -19.50 34.36
N PHE A 19 -25.09 -18.46 33.71
CA PHE A 19 -25.28 -17.07 34.16
C PHE A 19 -26.72 -16.59 34.00
N GLN A 20 -27.39 -16.96 32.91
CA GLN A 20 -28.78 -16.62 32.68
C GLN A 20 -29.68 -17.30 33.73
N GLN A 21 -29.45 -18.58 34.02
CA GLN A 21 -30.18 -19.32 35.04
C GLN A 21 -29.98 -18.74 36.45
N GLN A 22 -28.81 -18.19 36.75
CA GLN A 22 -28.50 -17.57 38.04
C GLN A 22 -28.96 -16.11 38.15
N GLY A 23 -29.58 -15.56 37.10
CA GLY A 23 -30.03 -14.16 37.08
C GLY A 23 -28.89 -13.14 37.14
N ILE A 24 -27.66 -13.54 36.80
CA ILE A 24 -26.49 -12.67 36.86
C ILE A 24 -26.47 -11.81 35.60
N GLN A 25 -26.69 -10.51 35.80
CA GLN A 25 -26.75 -9.56 34.71
C GLN A 25 -25.39 -9.38 34.03
N SER A 26 -25.41 -9.32 32.69
CA SER A 26 -24.20 -9.15 31.89
C SER A 26 -23.49 -7.83 32.22
N GLY A 27 -22.18 -7.86 32.48
CA GLY A 27 -21.39 -6.66 32.81
C GLY A 27 -21.37 -6.23 34.27
N SER A 28 -22.04 -6.95 35.19
CA SER A 28 -22.00 -6.64 36.62
C SER A 28 -20.64 -6.96 37.28
N GLN A 29 -20.26 -6.23 38.33
CA GLN A 29 -19.02 -6.50 39.08
C GLN A 29 -19.03 -7.88 39.75
N ALA A 30 -20.21 -8.38 40.13
CA ALA A 30 -20.42 -9.72 40.65
C ALA A 30 -20.09 -10.83 39.63
N MET A 31 -20.26 -10.56 38.34
CA MET A 31 -19.96 -11.52 37.27
C MET A 31 -18.50 -11.96 37.28
N ILE A 32 -17.54 -11.07 37.57
CA ILE A 32 -16.11 -11.41 37.48
C ILE A 32 -15.75 -12.53 38.48
N GLY A 33 -16.22 -12.41 39.72
CA GLY A 33 -15.98 -13.42 40.75
C GLY A 33 -16.70 -14.73 40.46
N GLU A 34 -17.96 -14.67 40.02
CA GLU A 34 -18.74 -15.85 39.68
C GLU A 34 -18.23 -16.56 38.42
N TYR A 35 -17.72 -15.81 37.43
CA TYR A 35 -17.05 -16.35 36.26
C TYR A 35 -15.82 -17.17 36.64
N GLN A 36 -14.97 -16.65 37.52
CA GLN A 36 -13.79 -17.39 37.97
C GLN A 36 -14.17 -18.66 38.74
N LYS A 37 -15.18 -18.60 39.61
CA LYS A 37 -15.71 -19.78 40.32
C LYS A 37 -16.26 -20.83 39.36
N MET A 38 -17.04 -20.39 38.37
CA MET A 38 -17.65 -21.27 37.37
C MET A 38 -16.60 -21.94 36.49
N VAL A 39 -15.63 -21.17 35.98
CA VAL A 39 -14.49 -21.73 35.24
C VAL A 39 -13.73 -22.73 36.12
N GLY A 40 -13.53 -22.43 37.41
CA GLY A 40 -12.91 -23.37 38.34
C GLY A 40 -13.70 -24.68 38.51
N ARG A 41 -15.03 -24.62 38.56
CA ARG A 41 -15.89 -25.82 38.60
C ARG A 41 -15.86 -26.59 37.28
N LEU A 42 -15.88 -25.88 36.16
CA LEU A 42 -15.82 -26.46 34.83
C LEU A 42 -14.50 -27.22 34.65
N MET A 43 -13.37 -26.58 34.94
CA MET A 43 -12.04 -27.19 34.84
C MET A 43 -11.87 -28.44 35.73
N LYS A 44 -12.61 -28.56 36.84
CA LYS A 44 -12.60 -29.77 37.69
C LYS A 44 -13.40 -30.94 37.10
N LYS A 45 -14.34 -30.65 36.19
CA LYS A 45 -15.19 -31.66 35.52
C LYS A 45 -14.59 -32.15 34.20
N ILE A 46 -13.63 -31.41 33.64
CA ILE A 46 -12.94 -31.79 32.41
C ILE A 46 -12.20 -33.11 32.63
N THR A 47 -12.45 -34.08 31.75
CA THR A 47 -11.75 -35.37 31.80
C THR A 47 -10.32 -35.25 31.27
N PRO A 48 -9.40 -36.18 31.61
CA PRO A 48 -8.07 -36.20 31.03
C PRO A 48 -8.08 -36.22 29.50
N GLU A 49 -9.02 -36.95 28.89
CA GLU A 49 -9.18 -37.06 27.44
C GLU A 49 -9.60 -35.73 26.82
N GLU A 50 -10.58 -35.04 27.41
CA GLU A 50 -11.00 -33.69 26.97
C GLU A 50 -9.86 -32.67 27.09
N MET A 51 -9.00 -32.81 28.10
CA MET A 51 -7.82 -31.96 28.26
C MET A 51 -6.78 -32.20 27.16
N GLU A 52 -6.49 -33.47 26.85
CA GLU A 52 -5.55 -33.86 25.81
C GLU A 52 -6.01 -33.40 24.42
N GLU A 53 -7.31 -33.54 24.13
CA GLU A 53 -7.91 -33.01 22.90
C GLU A 53 -7.77 -31.48 22.82
N ALA A 54 -8.03 -30.78 23.92
CA ALA A 54 -7.87 -29.32 23.97
C ALA A 54 -6.40 -28.87 23.80
N GLU A 55 -5.43 -29.66 24.28
CA GLU A 55 -4.00 -29.43 24.03
C GLU A 55 -3.65 -29.64 22.56
N HIS A 56 -4.18 -30.68 21.93
CA HIS A 56 -4.02 -30.91 20.49
C HIS A 56 -4.56 -29.74 19.67
N ILE A 57 -5.80 -29.31 19.93
CA ILE A 57 -6.42 -28.17 19.26
C ILE A 57 -5.64 -26.88 19.53
N ALA A 58 -5.13 -26.68 20.75
CA ALA A 58 -4.34 -25.49 21.06
C ALA A 58 -3.03 -25.45 20.27
N ARG A 59 -2.37 -26.60 20.07
CA ARG A 59 -1.17 -26.71 19.20
C ARG A 59 -1.53 -26.40 17.76
N GLU A 60 -2.56 -27.04 17.22
CA GLU A 60 -3.02 -26.82 15.85
C GLU A 60 -3.35 -25.34 15.58
N TRP A 61 -4.08 -24.69 16.49
CA TRP A 61 -4.44 -23.27 16.36
C TRP A 61 -3.23 -22.33 16.51
N ASN A 62 -2.16 -22.76 17.16
CA ASN A 62 -0.92 -21.99 17.25
C ASN A 62 -0.08 -22.11 15.98
N ASP A 63 -0.08 -23.29 15.36
CA ASP A 63 0.67 -23.56 14.13
C ASP A 63 -0.03 -22.98 12.90
N THR A 64 -1.36 -22.96 12.92
CA THR A 64 -2.20 -22.41 11.86
C THR A 64 -2.92 -21.16 12.34
N HIS A 65 -4.22 -21.26 12.61
CA HIS A 65 -5.06 -20.25 13.21
C HIS A 65 -6.34 -20.92 13.75
N PRO A 66 -7.04 -20.30 14.70
CA PRO A 66 -8.34 -20.81 15.14
C PRO A 66 -9.38 -20.86 14.01
N LEU A 67 -10.49 -21.53 14.25
CA LEU A 67 -11.67 -21.45 13.38
C LEU A 67 -12.10 -19.99 13.19
N LEU A 68 -12.66 -19.67 12.01
CA LEU A 68 -12.99 -18.30 11.62
C LEU A 68 -13.95 -17.59 12.60
N GLU A 69 -14.92 -18.31 13.17
CA GLU A 69 -15.83 -17.77 14.18
C GLU A 69 -15.10 -17.40 15.49
N VAL A 70 -14.11 -18.21 15.89
CA VAL A 70 -13.27 -17.94 17.06
C VAL A 70 -12.37 -16.74 16.78
N GLN A 71 -11.82 -16.64 15.57
CA GLN A 71 -11.05 -15.47 15.15
C GLN A 71 -11.91 -14.20 15.19
N ALA A 72 -13.16 -14.27 14.73
CA ALA A 72 -14.07 -13.12 14.72
C ALA A 72 -14.34 -12.58 16.13
N LYS A 73 -14.73 -13.47 17.05
CA LYS A 73 -14.97 -13.13 18.46
C LYS A 73 -13.72 -12.58 19.15
N VAL A 74 -12.55 -13.11 18.83
CA VAL A 74 -11.28 -12.61 19.37
C VAL A 74 -10.92 -11.25 18.77
N ALA A 75 -11.13 -11.07 17.46
CA ALA A 75 -10.84 -9.84 16.75
C ALA A 75 -11.72 -8.68 17.21
N GLU A 76 -13.01 -8.90 17.46
CA GLU A 76 -13.90 -7.89 18.04
C GLU A 76 -13.38 -7.40 19.40
N LYS A 77 -13.12 -8.33 20.33
CA LYS A 77 -12.66 -7.99 21.68
C LYS A 77 -11.29 -7.31 21.67
N LYS A 78 -10.32 -7.89 20.95
CA LYS A 78 -8.96 -7.36 20.90
C LYS A 78 -8.88 -6.09 20.08
N GLY A 79 -9.63 -6.00 18.98
CA GLY A 79 -9.72 -4.82 18.13
C GLY A 79 -10.15 -3.60 18.94
N TRP A 80 -11.20 -3.74 19.75
CA TRP A 80 -11.64 -2.69 20.66
C TRP A 80 -10.55 -2.31 21.67
N GLN A 81 -9.94 -3.29 22.36
CA GLN A 81 -8.94 -3.05 23.41
C GLN A 81 -7.70 -2.35 22.86
N PHE A 82 -7.10 -2.89 21.81
CA PHE A 82 -5.88 -2.32 21.21
C PHE A 82 -6.15 -0.96 20.60
N THR A 83 -7.28 -0.77 19.94
CA THR A 83 -7.60 0.53 19.36
C THR A 83 -7.79 1.58 20.44
N ARG A 84 -8.45 1.24 21.56
CA ARG A 84 -8.60 2.15 22.69
C ARG A 84 -7.26 2.55 23.27
N GLU A 85 -6.39 1.58 23.57
CA GLU A 85 -5.05 1.85 24.10
C GLU A 85 -4.22 2.73 23.15
N TYR A 86 -4.29 2.45 21.84
CA TYR A 86 -3.63 3.26 20.82
C TYR A 86 -4.19 4.69 20.76
N ALA A 87 -5.51 4.85 20.74
CA ALA A 87 -6.16 6.17 20.72
C ALA A 87 -5.83 6.98 21.98
N GLU A 88 -5.83 6.35 23.15
CA GLU A 88 -5.41 6.96 24.42
C GLU A 88 -3.96 7.45 24.36
N HIS A 89 -3.07 6.63 23.82
CA HIS A 89 -1.66 6.97 23.70
C HIS A 89 -1.43 8.14 22.74
N MET A 90 -2.05 8.10 21.56
CA MET A 90 -1.99 9.15 20.55
C MET A 90 -2.54 10.48 21.07
N TRP A 91 -3.62 10.44 21.86
CA TRP A 91 -4.15 11.63 22.51
C TRP A 91 -3.19 12.17 23.58
N LYS A 92 -2.80 11.34 24.54
CA LYS A 92 -2.02 11.78 25.71
C LYS A 92 -0.62 12.27 25.35
N GLN A 93 0.03 11.63 24.37
CA GLN A 93 1.42 11.96 24.02
C GLN A 93 1.53 12.93 22.85
N CYS A 94 0.61 12.84 21.88
CA CYS A 94 0.73 13.56 20.62
C CYS A 94 -0.41 14.56 20.39
N GLY A 95 -1.38 14.69 21.30
CA GLY A 95 -2.58 15.51 21.11
C GLY A 95 -3.42 15.10 19.89
N THR A 96 -3.26 13.85 19.42
CA THR A 96 -3.84 13.38 18.16
C THR A 96 -5.13 12.59 18.39
N ARG A 97 -6.12 12.81 17.53
CA ARG A 97 -7.38 12.07 17.49
C ARG A 97 -7.30 10.96 16.45
N VAL A 98 -7.90 9.81 16.74
CA VAL A 98 -7.83 8.62 15.87
C VAL A 98 -9.23 8.03 15.74
N LEU A 99 -9.55 7.57 14.52
CA LEU A 99 -10.67 6.71 14.22
C LEU A 99 -10.13 5.48 13.50
N VAL A 100 -10.58 4.29 13.89
CA VAL A 100 -10.18 3.04 13.24
C VAL A 100 -11.40 2.29 12.73
N MET A 101 -11.31 1.85 11.47
CA MET A 101 -12.25 0.92 10.86
C MET A 101 -11.56 -0.44 10.74
N LEU A 102 -12.26 -1.49 11.16
CA LEU A 102 -11.77 -2.86 11.18
C LEU A 102 -12.81 -3.74 10.46
N THR A 103 -12.35 -4.63 9.59
CA THR A 103 -13.22 -5.69 9.05
C THR A 103 -12.71 -7.07 9.43
N VAL A 104 -13.62 -7.90 9.92
CA VAL A 104 -13.36 -9.28 10.28
C VAL A 104 -13.78 -10.20 9.13
N ARG A 105 -12.83 -10.96 8.60
CA ARG A 105 -12.99 -11.84 7.41
C ARG A 105 -14.24 -12.72 7.44
N TYR A 106 -14.51 -13.40 8.55
CA TYR A 106 -15.66 -14.31 8.68
C TYR A 106 -17.01 -13.60 8.51
N LEU A 107 -17.07 -12.35 8.95
CA LEU A 107 -18.27 -11.52 8.95
C LEU A 107 -18.23 -10.50 7.82
N ALA A 108 -17.24 -10.54 6.91
CA ALA A 108 -17.06 -9.53 5.87
C ALA A 108 -18.23 -9.46 4.88
N CYS A 109 -19.04 -10.53 4.81
CA CYS A 109 -20.27 -10.60 4.01
C CYS A 109 -21.53 -10.27 4.82
N SER A 110 -21.44 -10.05 6.14
CA SER A 110 -22.52 -9.54 6.98
C SER A 110 -22.23 -8.09 7.38
N ASN A 111 -23.29 -7.32 7.67
CA ASN A 111 -23.11 -5.97 8.22
C ASN A 111 -22.40 -5.99 9.59
N ASP A 112 -22.34 -7.15 10.25
CA ASP A 112 -21.71 -7.35 11.56
C ASP A 112 -20.18 -7.47 11.51
N GLY A 113 -19.58 -7.53 10.32
CA GLY A 113 -18.13 -7.68 10.18
C GLY A 113 -17.34 -6.40 10.19
N ASN A 114 -18.01 -5.25 10.04
CA ASN A 114 -17.38 -3.94 10.03
C ASN A 114 -17.50 -3.30 11.41
N TYR A 115 -16.37 -3.16 12.08
CA TYR A 115 -16.27 -2.52 13.38
C TYR A 115 -15.70 -1.12 13.22
N ARG A 116 -16.36 -0.18 13.88
CA ARG A 116 -15.87 1.19 14.07
C ARG A 116 -15.42 1.36 15.49
N HIS A 117 -14.22 1.89 15.65
CA HIS A 117 -13.65 2.25 16.93
C HIS A 117 -13.32 3.73 16.91
N ASP A 118 -14.20 4.51 17.52
CA ASP A 118 -14.03 5.93 17.77
C ASP A 118 -14.18 6.14 19.28
N PHE A 119 -13.18 6.76 19.90
CA PHE A 119 -13.11 7.03 21.33
C PHE A 119 -12.93 8.53 21.59
N ASN A 120 -13.14 9.39 20.59
CA ASN A 120 -12.78 10.80 20.69
C ASN A 120 -13.69 11.60 21.63
N ASP A 121 -14.90 11.10 21.90
CA ASP A 121 -15.84 11.58 22.92
C ASP A 121 -15.47 11.14 24.34
N ASP A 122 -14.86 9.96 24.49
CA ASP A 122 -14.37 9.44 25.77
C ASP A 122 -13.03 10.06 26.21
N LEU A 123 -12.25 10.59 25.27
CA LEU A 123 -10.87 11.01 25.49
C LEU A 123 -10.72 12.54 25.66
N GLY A 124 -11.13 13.08 26.80
CA GLY A 124 -10.99 14.51 27.10
C GLY A 124 -11.98 15.39 26.30
N PRO A 125 -11.71 16.69 26.10
CA PRO A 125 -12.62 17.54 25.32
C PRO A 125 -12.55 17.15 23.84
N GLY A 126 -13.60 16.52 23.34
CA GLY A 126 -13.73 16.04 21.97
C GLY A 126 -15.12 15.47 21.72
N THR A 127 -15.43 15.22 20.45
CA THR A 127 -16.64 14.54 20.03
C THR A 127 -16.25 13.44 19.06
N ALA A 128 -17.01 12.34 19.05
CA ALA A 128 -16.93 11.34 18.01
C ALA A 128 -17.14 11.97 16.63
N PHE A 129 -16.55 11.37 15.61
CA PHE A 129 -16.64 11.82 14.23
C PHE A 129 -18.10 11.77 13.74
N PRO A 130 -18.70 12.91 13.35
CA PRO A 130 -20.06 12.96 12.86
C PRO A 130 -20.15 12.50 11.39
N ASP A 131 -21.35 12.14 10.94
CA ASP A 131 -21.72 11.89 9.54
C ASP A 131 -20.81 10.94 8.75
N TRP A 132 -21.21 9.67 8.75
CA TRP A 132 -20.48 8.54 8.19
C TRP A 132 -21.00 8.07 6.82
N GLU A 133 -22.10 8.66 6.37
CA GLU A 133 -22.77 8.32 5.13
C GLU A 133 -21.81 8.45 3.93
N GLY A 134 -21.65 7.37 3.17
CA GLY A 134 -20.74 7.28 2.01
C GLY A 134 -19.32 6.81 2.31
N ILE A 135 -18.81 6.88 3.55
CA ILE A 135 -17.60 6.13 3.94
C ILE A 135 -17.98 4.67 4.22
N GLU A 136 -19.19 4.42 4.77
CA GLU A 136 -19.74 3.07 4.95
C GLU A 136 -19.74 2.24 3.69
N ASP A 137 -20.30 2.82 2.64
CA ASP A 137 -20.50 2.10 1.39
C ASP A 137 -19.16 1.77 0.74
N LYS A 138 -18.20 2.69 0.85
CA LYS A 138 -16.85 2.50 0.32
C LYS A 138 -16.10 1.45 1.14
N TRP A 139 -16.16 1.57 2.47
CA TRP A 139 -15.48 0.64 3.36
C TRP A 139 -16.08 -0.75 3.27
N SER A 140 -17.40 -0.91 3.25
CA SER A 140 -18.06 -2.23 3.22
C SER A 140 -17.82 -3.00 1.92
N ARG A 141 -17.56 -2.31 0.81
CA ARG A 141 -17.21 -2.95 -0.48
C ARG A 141 -15.78 -3.48 -0.50
N TYR A 142 -14.85 -2.83 0.19
CA TYR A 142 -13.43 -3.19 0.15
C TYR A 142 -13.16 -4.63 0.65
N PRO A 143 -13.66 -5.06 1.83
CA PRO A 143 -13.52 -6.42 2.33
C PRO A 143 -14.14 -7.48 1.42
N LEU A 144 -15.26 -7.18 0.77
CA LEU A 144 -15.90 -8.10 -0.18
C LEU A 144 -14.94 -8.43 -1.32
N ASP A 145 -14.28 -7.42 -1.88
CA ASP A 145 -13.30 -7.62 -2.96
C ASP A 145 -12.03 -8.34 -2.46
N VAL A 146 -11.52 -7.96 -1.28
CA VAL A 146 -10.25 -8.48 -0.74
C VAL A 146 -10.38 -9.92 -0.24
N PHE A 147 -11.48 -10.26 0.43
CA PHE A 147 -11.66 -11.60 1.01
C PHE A 147 -12.29 -12.60 0.03
N ARG A 148 -13.06 -12.17 -0.99
CA ARG A 148 -13.63 -13.06 -2.02
C ARG A 148 -12.61 -13.45 -3.11
N ALA A 149 -11.60 -12.63 -3.38
CA ALA A 149 -10.60 -12.88 -4.42
C ALA A 149 -9.76 -14.16 -4.20
N GLY A 150 -9.83 -14.79 -3.02
CA GLY A 150 -9.09 -16.01 -2.67
C GLY A 150 -9.89 -17.32 -2.70
N GLU A 151 -11.20 -17.31 -3.00
CA GLU A 151 -12.08 -18.49 -2.95
C GLU A 151 -12.36 -19.11 -4.33
N VAL A 152 -11.42 -19.06 -5.27
CA VAL A 152 -11.54 -19.81 -6.52
C VAL A 152 -10.98 -21.22 -6.29
N GLY A 153 -11.82 -22.09 -5.73
CA GLY A 153 -11.57 -23.51 -5.54
C GLY A 153 -12.80 -24.33 -5.96
N ASP A 154 -12.65 -24.97 -7.11
CA ASP A 154 -13.38 -26.12 -7.67
C ASP A 154 -14.86 -26.30 -7.29
N GLY A 155 -15.73 -25.75 -8.13
CA GLY A 155 -17.16 -25.99 -8.11
C GLY A 155 -17.74 -25.66 -9.48
N GLU A 156 -17.92 -26.70 -10.29
CA GLU A 156 -18.69 -26.60 -11.52
C GLU A 156 -20.13 -26.15 -11.19
N ASP A 157 -20.65 -25.29 -12.05
CA ASP A 157 -22.01 -24.72 -12.06
C ASP A 157 -22.27 -23.47 -11.19
N ALA A 158 -21.82 -22.32 -11.71
CA ALA A 158 -22.48 -21.04 -11.45
C ALA A 158 -22.40 -20.10 -12.68
N ASP A 159 -23.59 -19.74 -13.16
CA ASP A 159 -24.03 -18.68 -14.10
C ASP A 159 -22.95 -17.86 -14.87
N PRO A 160 -22.98 -17.84 -16.22
CA PRO A 160 -22.05 -17.07 -17.06
C PRO A 160 -22.34 -15.55 -17.04
N ARG A 161 -22.31 -14.89 -15.88
CA ARG A 161 -22.34 -13.42 -15.77
C ARG A 161 -21.44 -12.88 -14.67
N SER A 162 -20.14 -13.06 -14.84
CA SER A 162 -19.19 -11.96 -15.03
C SER A 162 -17.77 -12.49 -14.88
N ARG A 163 -17.28 -13.13 -15.94
CA ARG A 163 -15.84 -13.07 -16.20
C ARG A 163 -15.51 -11.59 -16.35
N MET A 164 -14.97 -10.97 -15.31
CA MET A 164 -14.26 -9.71 -15.48
C MET A 164 -13.14 -10.01 -16.47
N LYS A 165 -13.38 -9.61 -17.73
CA LYS A 165 -12.35 -9.40 -18.73
C LYS A 165 -11.18 -8.75 -18.02
N ASP A 166 -9.99 -9.28 -18.22
CA ASP A 166 -8.73 -8.66 -17.87
C ASP A 166 -8.89 -7.14 -17.96
N LYS A 167 -8.93 -6.48 -16.80
CA LYS A 167 -8.97 -5.02 -16.76
C LYS A 167 -7.65 -4.59 -17.38
N LYS A 168 -7.71 -4.25 -18.67
CA LYS A 168 -6.67 -3.54 -19.39
C LYS A 168 -6.27 -2.38 -18.50
N LYS A 169 -5.08 -2.47 -17.88
CA LYS A 169 -4.57 -1.54 -16.86
C LYS A 169 -4.81 -0.12 -17.37
N THR A 170 -5.80 0.58 -16.80
CA THR A 170 -6.09 1.96 -17.20
C THR A 170 -4.85 2.75 -16.83
N GLN A 171 -4.15 3.26 -17.84
CA GLN A 171 -2.94 4.06 -17.66
C GLN A 171 -3.27 5.22 -16.72
N VAL A 172 -2.55 5.31 -15.58
CA VAL A 172 -2.75 6.39 -14.61
C VAL A 172 -2.48 7.72 -15.30
N THR A 173 -3.50 8.59 -15.35
CA THR A 173 -3.38 9.95 -15.88
C THR A 173 -2.95 10.88 -14.75
N LEU A 174 -1.70 11.35 -14.79
CA LEU A 174 -1.22 12.39 -13.87
C LEU A 174 -1.74 13.76 -14.31
N SER A 175 -2.20 14.57 -13.36
CA SER A 175 -2.49 15.99 -13.62
C SER A 175 -1.22 16.69 -14.12
N ALA A 176 -1.34 17.51 -15.15
CA ALA A 176 -0.22 18.28 -15.68
C ALA A 176 -0.26 19.71 -15.14
N LEU A 177 0.91 20.30 -14.89
CA LEU A 177 1.07 21.73 -14.68
C LEU A 177 0.79 22.50 -15.99
N ASP A 178 0.64 23.82 -15.92
CA ASP A 178 0.38 24.70 -17.09
C ASP A 178 1.43 24.56 -18.21
N ASN A 179 2.63 24.09 -17.87
CA ASN A 179 3.73 23.81 -18.81
C ASN A 179 3.74 22.37 -19.35
N GLY A 180 2.71 21.57 -19.05
CA GLY A 180 2.56 20.17 -19.48
C GLY A 180 3.34 19.14 -18.65
N ILE A 181 4.16 19.57 -17.67
CA ILE A 181 4.94 18.65 -16.83
C ILE A 181 3.99 17.88 -15.89
N PRO A 182 4.12 16.54 -15.77
CA PRO A 182 3.29 15.77 -14.85
C PRO A 182 3.55 16.19 -13.39
N GLN A 183 2.51 16.58 -12.67
CA GLN A 183 2.58 16.94 -11.27
C GLN A 183 2.47 15.68 -10.40
N LEU A 184 3.41 15.50 -9.47
CA LEU A 184 3.33 14.41 -8.50
C LEU A 184 2.34 14.78 -7.39
N PRO A 185 1.31 13.94 -7.13
CA PRO A 185 0.36 14.18 -6.04
C PRO A 185 1.02 14.02 -4.67
N THR A 186 0.30 14.38 -3.61
CA THR A 186 0.71 14.01 -2.25
C THR A 186 0.61 12.49 -2.11
N ILE A 187 1.70 11.85 -1.70
CA ILE A 187 1.82 10.37 -1.71
C ILE A 187 1.64 9.73 -0.32
N LEU A 188 1.44 10.53 0.75
CA LEU A 188 1.37 10.03 2.12
C LEU A 188 0.25 9.00 2.30
N ASP A 189 -0.91 9.26 1.70
CA ASP A 189 -2.12 8.44 1.86
C ASP A 189 -2.30 7.38 0.76
N LEU A 190 -1.34 7.27 -0.18
CA LEU A 190 -1.46 6.35 -1.31
C LEU A 190 -0.94 4.95 -0.96
N HIS A 191 -1.65 3.92 -1.43
CA HIS A 191 -1.21 2.54 -1.31
C HIS A 191 -0.04 2.24 -2.25
N VAL A 192 0.72 1.18 -1.95
CA VAL A 192 1.94 0.82 -2.70
C VAL A 192 1.67 0.65 -4.22
N PRO A 193 0.62 -0.05 -4.67
CA PRO A 193 0.35 -0.17 -6.11
C PRO A 193 0.09 1.18 -6.80
N GLU A 194 -0.61 2.09 -6.13
CA GLU A 194 -0.88 3.44 -6.65
C GLU A 194 0.41 4.26 -6.77
N LYS A 195 1.28 4.18 -5.76
CA LYS A 195 2.61 4.79 -5.80
C LYS A 195 3.44 4.23 -6.96
N GLN A 196 3.41 2.92 -7.18
CA GLN A 196 4.12 2.27 -8.29
C GLN A 196 3.58 2.73 -9.65
N ASP A 197 2.26 2.82 -9.81
CA ASP A 197 1.63 3.28 -11.05
C ASP A 197 1.92 4.77 -11.31
N ILE A 198 1.93 5.62 -10.28
CA ILE A 198 2.33 7.03 -10.37
C ILE A 198 3.79 7.15 -10.79
N LEU A 199 4.69 6.38 -10.17
CA LEU A 199 6.10 6.37 -10.53
C LEU A 199 6.28 5.95 -12.00
N GLN A 200 5.57 4.89 -12.42
CA GLN A 200 5.59 4.41 -13.80
C GLN A 200 5.12 5.49 -14.77
N ALA A 201 3.97 6.12 -14.49
CA ALA A 201 3.40 7.17 -15.32
C ALA A 201 4.33 8.38 -15.42
N PHE A 202 4.92 8.81 -14.30
CA PHE A 202 5.82 9.96 -14.23
C PHE A 202 7.08 9.75 -15.08
N VAL A 203 7.79 8.65 -14.88
CA VAL A 203 9.03 8.36 -15.63
C VAL A 203 8.74 8.14 -17.12
N THR A 204 7.66 7.42 -17.44
CA THR A 204 7.24 7.18 -18.84
C THR A 204 6.93 8.50 -19.54
N CYS A 205 6.24 9.42 -18.87
CA CYS A 205 5.92 10.74 -19.42
C CYS A 205 7.19 11.54 -19.77
N HIS A 206 8.20 11.52 -18.89
CA HIS A 206 9.51 12.15 -19.14
C HIS A 206 10.37 11.42 -20.20
N TYR A 207 10.14 10.12 -20.40
CA TYR A 207 10.80 9.35 -21.46
C TYR A 207 10.16 9.59 -22.83
N HIS A 208 8.87 9.89 -22.88
CA HIS A 208 8.20 10.25 -24.12
C HIS A 208 8.43 11.71 -24.47
N ARG A 209 8.43 12.62 -23.50
CA ARG A 209 8.44 14.07 -23.75
C ARG A 209 9.60 14.78 -23.06
N ASN A 210 10.31 15.61 -23.83
CA ASN A 210 11.35 16.48 -23.30
C ASN A 210 10.75 17.84 -22.96
N PHE A 211 10.45 18.04 -21.68
CA PHE A 211 9.79 19.24 -21.18
C PHE A 211 10.67 20.50 -21.13
N GLN A 212 11.98 20.40 -21.40
CA GLN A 212 12.83 21.59 -21.53
C GLN A 212 12.70 22.30 -22.89
N PHE A 213 12.32 21.57 -23.94
CA PHE A 213 12.32 22.09 -25.33
C PHE A 213 10.94 22.07 -26.00
N ALA A 214 9.90 21.52 -25.37
CA ALA A 214 8.55 21.45 -25.92
C ALA A 214 7.66 22.61 -25.40
N PRO A 215 7.22 23.56 -26.24
CA PRO A 215 6.20 24.54 -25.87
C PRO A 215 4.84 23.88 -25.56
N PRO A 216 3.90 24.57 -24.87
CA PRO A 216 2.70 23.95 -24.31
C PRO A 216 1.69 23.38 -25.31
N ALA A 217 1.81 23.63 -26.63
CA ALA A 217 0.67 23.45 -27.55
C ALA A 217 0.97 22.88 -28.96
N THR A 218 2.04 22.13 -29.20
CA THR A 218 2.20 21.47 -30.52
C THR A 218 2.47 19.97 -30.40
N ASN A 219 1.50 19.17 -30.85
CA ASN A 219 1.51 17.71 -30.77
C ASN A 219 2.33 17.04 -31.88
N THR A 220 3.25 17.76 -32.54
CA THR A 220 3.80 17.29 -33.83
C THR A 220 5.25 17.66 -34.13
N SER A 221 6.01 18.26 -33.21
CA SER A 221 7.44 18.48 -33.45
C SER A 221 8.28 17.37 -32.82
N GLN A 222 9.06 16.65 -33.64
CA GLN A 222 10.08 15.66 -33.23
C GLN A 222 11.03 16.19 -32.14
N LYS A 223 11.20 17.52 -32.09
CA LYS A 223 12.00 18.27 -31.09
C LYS A 223 11.47 18.21 -29.66
N GLY A 224 10.22 17.79 -29.45
CA GLY A 224 9.61 17.68 -28.11
C GLY A 224 9.68 16.30 -27.48
N LEU A 225 10.28 15.30 -28.13
CA LEU A 225 10.27 13.91 -27.69
C LEU A 225 11.67 13.47 -27.26
N THR A 226 11.82 12.97 -26.03
CA THR A 226 13.09 12.45 -25.51
C THR A 226 13.58 11.25 -26.33
N CYS A 227 12.66 10.44 -26.87
CA CYS A 227 12.94 9.26 -27.70
C CYS A 227 12.53 9.40 -29.18
N GLY A 228 12.21 10.60 -29.67
CA GLY A 228 11.76 10.83 -31.05
C GLY A 228 10.44 10.16 -31.46
N LYS A 229 9.83 9.31 -30.60
CA LYS A 229 8.60 8.53 -30.84
C LYS A 229 7.60 8.74 -29.71
N ALA A 230 6.33 8.97 -30.05
CA ALA A 230 5.29 9.27 -29.07
C ALA A 230 4.87 8.08 -28.16
N LYS A 231 5.30 6.85 -28.48
CA LYS A 231 4.86 5.61 -27.79
C LYS A 231 5.98 4.57 -27.62
N ALA A 232 7.22 5.00 -27.39
CA ALA A 232 8.33 4.07 -27.20
C ALA A 232 8.15 3.24 -25.90
N SER A 233 8.48 1.95 -25.93
CA SER A 233 8.51 1.14 -24.71
C SER A 233 9.66 1.58 -23.80
N MET A 234 9.43 1.56 -22.49
CA MET A 234 10.43 1.91 -21.49
C MET A 234 11.45 0.78 -21.32
N PRO A 235 12.76 1.03 -21.53
CA PRO A 235 13.80 0.02 -21.34
C PRO A 235 14.15 -0.12 -19.85
N TRP A 236 13.18 -0.50 -19.00
CA TRP A 236 13.36 -0.60 -17.54
C TRP A 236 14.54 -1.49 -17.12
N MET A 237 14.77 -2.59 -17.85
CA MET A 237 15.89 -3.49 -17.57
C MET A 237 17.24 -2.80 -17.81
N SER A 238 17.42 -2.15 -18.97
CA SER A 238 18.66 -1.43 -19.28
C SER A 238 18.89 -0.21 -18.38
N ILE A 239 17.81 0.48 -17.96
CA ILE A 239 17.91 1.58 -16.98
C ILE A 239 18.32 1.04 -15.60
N ALA A 240 17.86 -0.15 -15.22
CA ALA A 240 18.21 -0.75 -13.94
C ALA A 240 19.66 -1.25 -13.90
N GLU A 241 20.21 -1.68 -15.03
CA GLU A 241 21.61 -2.07 -15.21
C GLU A 241 22.54 -0.86 -15.12
N ASP A 242 22.30 0.18 -15.93
CA ASP A 242 23.19 1.35 -16.06
C ASP A 242 22.44 2.69 -15.95
N PRO A 243 21.88 3.05 -14.78
CA PRO A 243 21.01 4.22 -14.64
C PRO A 243 21.69 5.56 -14.99
N GLN A 244 23.00 5.68 -14.81
CA GLN A 244 23.78 6.89 -15.11
C GLN A 244 23.92 7.18 -16.61
N ASP A 245 23.82 6.14 -17.45
CA ASP A 245 23.85 6.30 -18.90
C ASP A 245 22.51 6.83 -19.43
N TYR A 246 21.42 6.53 -18.73
CA TYR A 246 20.07 6.93 -19.11
C TYR A 246 19.59 8.20 -18.42
N ILE A 247 19.96 8.48 -17.17
CA ILE A 247 19.43 9.59 -16.36
C ILE A 247 20.60 10.46 -15.91
N LYS A 248 20.47 11.80 -15.98
CA LYS A 248 21.56 12.68 -15.50
C LYS A 248 21.71 12.53 -13.98
N ASP A 249 22.96 12.48 -13.52
CA ASP A 249 23.33 12.15 -12.13
C ASP A 249 22.57 12.96 -11.07
N LYS A 250 22.32 14.25 -11.32
CA LYS A 250 21.57 15.13 -10.40
C LYS A 250 20.09 14.76 -10.18
N TYR A 251 19.50 13.93 -11.04
CA TYR A 251 18.11 13.46 -10.92
C TYR A 251 18.01 12.02 -10.43
N LEU A 252 19.15 11.35 -10.28
CA LEU A 252 19.22 10.10 -9.56
C LEU A 252 19.27 10.45 -8.06
N PRO A 253 18.49 9.75 -7.21
CA PRO A 253 18.59 9.90 -5.77
C PRO A 253 19.93 9.34 -5.29
N TYR A 254 21.01 10.14 -5.39
CA TYR A 254 22.35 9.79 -4.88
C TYR A 254 22.52 10.18 -3.41
N HIS A 255 23.16 9.26 -2.69
CA HIS A 255 23.44 9.27 -1.25
C HIS A 255 24.53 10.29 -0.89
N HIS A 256 24.18 11.45 -0.31
CA HIS A 256 25.15 12.28 0.45
C HIS A 256 24.85 12.36 1.95
N LEU A 257 23.74 11.79 2.40
CA LEU A 257 23.41 11.70 3.82
C LEU A 257 22.93 10.29 4.10
N SER A 258 23.71 9.61 4.94
CA SER A 258 23.51 8.26 5.46
C SER A 258 22.07 8.03 5.91
N ILE A 259 21.36 7.19 5.15
CA ILE A 259 20.29 6.21 5.49
C ILE A 259 19.41 6.02 4.23
N CYS A 260 19.91 5.24 3.28
CA CYS A 260 19.12 4.38 2.39
C CYS A 260 19.99 3.14 2.10
N PRO A 261 19.69 1.95 2.67
CA PRO A 261 20.59 0.79 2.68
C PRO A 261 20.57 0.02 1.35
N MET A 262 20.52 0.71 0.22
CA MET A 262 20.30 0.07 -1.07
C MET A 262 20.99 0.85 -2.17
N GLY A 263 22.10 0.29 -2.67
CA GLY A 263 22.55 0.50 -4.05
C GLY A 263 21.56 -0.07 -5.07
N VAL A 264 20.27 0.23 -4.90
CA VAL A 264 19.20 -0.23 -5.78
C VAL A 264 19.02 0.82 -6.87
N GLY A 265 19.48 0.47 -8.06
CA GLY A 265 19.17 1.22 -9.28
C GLY A 265 17.66 1.38 -9.45
N LEU A 266 17.25 2.34 -10.28
CA LEU A 266 15.86 2.56 -10.66
C LEU A 266 15.34 1.31 -11.40
N LYS A 267 14.69 0.41 -10.65
CA LYS A 267 14.06 -0.80 -11.18
C LYS A 267 12.66 -0.50 -11.70
N GLU A 268 12.10 -1.47 -12.42
CA GLU A 268 10.70 -1.47 -12.80
C GLU A 268 9.80 -1.23 -11.57
N PRO A 269 8.82 -0.30 -11.62
CA PRO A 269 8.06 0.13 -10.45
C PRO A 269 7.37 -1.01 -9.68
N SER A 270 6.85 -2.02 -10.37
CA SER A 270 6.22 -3.21 -9.75
C SER A 270 7.16 -4.02 -8.85
N LYS A 271 8.48 -3.87 -9.02
CA LYS A 271 9.53 -4.58 -8.25
C LYS A 271 10.04 -3.77 -7.06
N LEU A 272 9.52 -2.55 -6.85
CA LEU A 272 9.92 -1.69 -5.74
C LEU A 272 9.02 -1.95 -4.52
N SER A 273 9.63 -2.04 -3.34
CA SER A 273 8.90 -2.04 -2.07
C SER A 273 8.23 -0.68 -1.82
N GLY A 274 7.23 -0.65 -0.93
CA GLY A 274 6.53 0.56 -0.52
C GLY A 274 7.48 1.68 -0.06
N THR A 275 8.48 1.35 0.74
CA THR A 275 9.50 2.30 1.21
C THR A 275 10.32 2.88 0.05
N GLN A 276 10.75 2.04 -0.89
CA GLN A 276 11.57 2.47 -2.03
C GLN A 276 10.79 3.41 -2.96
N VAL A 277 9.54 3.06 -3.31
CA VAL A 277 8.72 3.89 -4.19
C VAL A 277 8.36 5.23 -3.52
N THR A 278 8.08 5.24 -2.22
CA THR A 278 7.84 6.47 -1.44
C THR A 278 9.06 7.40 -1.49
N GLN A 279 10.26 6.89 -1.22
CA GLN A 279 11.48 7.70 -1.20
C GLN A 279 11.80 8.32 -2.57
N ILE A 280 11.65 7.56 -3.66
CA ILE A 280 11.89 8.06 -5.03
C ILE A 280 10.90 9.18 -5.38
N LEU A 281 9.61 8.97 -5.08
CA LEU A 281 8.57 9.95 -5.34
C LEU A 281 8.74 11.21 -4.48
N GLU A 282 9.12 11.08 -3.20
CA GLU A 282 9.43 12.21 -2.32
C GLU A 282 10.62 13.03 -2.83
N PHE A 283 11.68 12.36 -3.29
CA PHE A 283 12.84 13.02 -3.85
C PHE A 283 12.46 13.90 -5.07
N TRP A 284 11.73 13.35 -6.05
CA TRP A 284 11.32 14.13 -7.22
C TRP A 284 10.23 15.17 -6.91
N ARG A 285 9.31 14.89 -5.99
CA ARG A 285 8.33 15.89 -5.51
C ARG A 285 9.03 17.06 -4.81
N GLY A 286 10.03 16.80 -3.98
CA GLY A 286 10.86 17.82 -3.35
C GLY A 286 11.59 18.68 -4.39
N ARG A 287 12.00 18.10 -5.53
CA ARG A 287 12.54 18.87 -6.66
C ARG A 287 11.48 19.71 -7.37
N GLN A 288 10.25 19.20 -7.58
CA GLN A 288 9.14 19.98 -8.13
C GLN A 288 8.85 21.23 -7.30
N GLN A 289 8.87 21.12 -5.97
CA GLN A 289 8.64 22.25 -5.07
C GLN A 289 9.75 23.31 -5.14
N ARG A 290 11.00 22.92 -5.44
CA ARG A 290 12.14 23.85 -5.55
C ARG A 290 12.26 24.48 -6.93
N ASN A 291 12.02 23.71 -7.99
CA ASN A 291 12.10 24.18 -9.36
C ASN A 291 11.19 23.34 -10.29
N LEU A 292 10.04 23.92 -10.65
CA LEU A 292 9.04 23.29 -11.52
C LEU A 292 9.56 22.88 -12.90
N LYS A 293 10.68 23.46 -13.38
CA LYS A 293 11.27 23.17 -14.71
C LYS A 293 12.47 22.21 -14.65
N ASP A 294 13.04 21.95 -13.48
CA ASP A 294 14.26 21.12 -13.30
C ASP A 294 14.00 19.90 -12.41
N VAL A 295 12.96 19.14 -12.75
CA VAL A 295 12.45 18.05 -11.90
C VAL A 295 13.18 16.75 -12.18
N PHE A 296 13.16 16.30 -13.44
CA PHE A 296 13.69 15.02 -13.88
C PHE A 296 14.02 15.07 -15.38
N MET A 297 15.12 14.44 -15.79
CA MET A 297 15.51 14.38 -17.19
C MET A 297 16.42 13.19 -17.50
N PHE A 298 16.11 12.54 -18.61
CA PHE A 298 16.98 11.54 -19.24
C PHE A 298 18.21 12.20 -19.87
N ARG A 299 19.34 11.49 -19.88
CA ARG A 299 20.59 11.80 -20.58
C ARG A 299 20.61 11.19 -21.98
N ARG A 300 20.08 9.98 -22.13
CA ARG A 300 20.05 9.21 -23.38
C ARG A 300 18.80 8.34 -23.44
N TRP A 301 18.48 7.83 -24.63
CA TRP A 301 17.35 6.90 -24.86
C TRP A 301 17.80 5.73 -25.75
N LYS A 302 17.00 4.66 -25.81
CA LYS A 302 17.33 3.45 -26.58
C LYS A 302 16.47 3.36 -27.84
N ASP A 303 17.09 3.23 -29.01
CA ASP A 303 16.39 3.05 -30.29
C ASP A 303 15.91 1.61 -30.54
N GLU A 304 15.32 1.34 -31.72
CA GLU A 304 14.73 0.03 -32.06
C GLU A 304 15.79 -1.06 -32.21
N GLU A 305 16.99 -0.66 -32.60
CA GLU A 305 18.18 -1.50 -32.76
C GLU A 305 18.86 -1.76 -31.40
N GLY A 306 18.37 -1.13 -30.33
CA GLY A 306 18.91 -1.25 -28.99
C GLY A 306 20.12 -0.38 -28.71
N VAL A 307 20.43 0.56 -29.60
CA VAL A 307 21.56 1.48 -29.51
C VAL A 307 21.18 2.72 -28.70
N LEU A 308 22.13 3.20 -27.91
CA LEU A 308 21.94 4.33 -27.00
C LEU A 308 22.16 5.65 -27.74
N GLN A 309 21.12 6.47 -27.83
CA GLN A 309 21.10 7.73 -28.58
C GLN A 309 21.10 8.95 -27.66
N LYS A 310 21.70 10.06 -28.13
CA LYS A 310 21.61 11.36 -27.45
C LYS A 310 20.19 11.92 -27.55
N LEU A 311 19.87 12.86 -26.66
CA LEU A 311 18.59 13.56 -26.69
C LEU A 311 18.45 14.41 -27.96
N VAL A 312 17.24 14.45 -28.51
CA VAL A 312 16.91 15.36 -29.61
C VAL A 312 17.04 16.80 -29.09
N GLY A 313 18.01 17.56 -29.61
CA GLY A 313 18.26 18.98 -29.27
C GLY A 313 19.58 19.29 -28.55
N ASP A 314 20.40 18.28 -28.23
CA ASP A 314 21.69 18.45 -27.53
C ASP A 314 22.86 18.92 -28.44
N ASP A 315 22.59 19.30 -29.70
CA ASP A 315 23.60 19.66 -30.71
C ASP A 315 24.10 21.13 -30.65
N VAL A 316 24.07 21.78 -29.49
CA VAL A 316 24.66 23.12 -29.34
C VAL A 316 25.97 23.06 -28.56
N SER A 317 27.04 22.98 -29.37
CA SER A 317 28.35 23.62 -29.19
C SER A 317 29.24 23.17 -28.03
N GLY A 318 30.03 22.13 -28.32
CA GLY A 318 31.32 21.87 -27.67
C GLY A 318 32.40 21.49 -28.69
N THR A 319 32.39 22.06 -29.90
CA THR A 319 33.41 21.77 -30.91
C THR A 319 34.65 22.64 -30.68
N SER A 320 35.43 22.29 -29.65
CA SER A 320 36.85 22.64 -29.62
C SER A 320 37.57 21.75 -30.64
N MET A 321 37.54 22.13 -31.92
CA MET A 321 38.44 21.59 -32.93
C MET A 321 39.83 22.19 -32.70
N ALA A 322 40.62 21.53 -31.87
CA ALA A 322 42.06 21.70 -31.81
C ALA A 322 42.72 20.55 -32.58
N SER A 323 43.55 20.92 -33.56
CA SER A 323 44.44 20.08 -34.41
C SER A 323 43.72 19.06 -35.32
N GLU A 324 44.05 18.89 -36.61
CA GLU A 324 45.39 18.66 -37.12
C GLU A 324 45.46 18.78 -38.67
N LYS A 325 46.54 19.41 -39.15
CA LYS A 325 47.23 19.30 -40.47
C LYS A 325 46.40 19.15 -41.76
N ARG A 326 46.57 20.14 -42.66
CA ARG A 326 47.10 19.92 -44.03
C ARG A 326 47.65 21.22 -44.61
N LYS A 327 48.98 21.36 -44.60
CA LYS A 327 49.74 22.31 -45.42
C LYS A 327 50.58 21.48 -46.40
N ARG A 328 50.18 21.49 -47.68
CA ARG A 328 50.78 20.94 -48.93
C ARG A 328 49.59 20.70 -49.88
N GLN A 329 49.44 21.19 -51.10
CA GLN A 329 50.20 21.92 -52.13
C GLN A 329 49.11 22.80 -52.83
N GLY A 330 49.34 24.00 -53.34
CA GLY A 330 50.22 24.35 -54.44
C GLY A 330 49.44 25.19 -55.47
N LYS A 331 49.73 26.48 -55.54
CA LYS A 331 49.98 27.22 -56.78
C LYS A 331 50.72 28.50 -56.43
#